data_AF-A0AA39DHT3-F1
#
_entry.id   AF-A0AA39DHT3-F1
#
_cell.length_a   1.000
_cell.length_b   1.000
_cell.length_c   1.000
_cell.angle_alpha   90.00
_cell.angle_beta   90.00
_cell.angle_gamma   90.00
#
_symmetry.space_group_name_H-M   'P 1'
#
loop_
_entity.id
_entity.type
_entity.pdbx_description
1 polymer ?
#
loop_
_entity_poly.entity_id
_entity_poly.type
_entity_poly.pdbx_seq_one_letter_code
_entity_poly.pdbx_strand_id
1 'polypeptide(L)'
;MASLPYTDVDSNLRDLAGKAEGFGRLAIGGLHGPIYSVTTLADDGPGSLREGCRRREPLWIVFEISGTINLSSYLSVSSYKTIDGRGQRIKFTGKGLRLKECEHIIICNLEFEGGRGHDVDGIQIKPNSRHIWIDRCGLHDYDDGLIDITRQSTDITVSRCYFSQHDKAMLIGADPSHIGDRCIRVTIHHCFFDGTRQRQPRVRFGKVHLYNNYTRNWSVYAVCASVESQIYSQNNIYEAGEKKVTFKYYTEKVN
;
A
#
# COMPACT_ATOMS: atom_id res chain seq x y z
N MET A 1 5.34 13.25 -28.71
CA MET A 1 5.71 13.07 -27.28
C MET A 1 4.54 12.39 -26.62
N ALA A 2 4.74 11.23 -25.97
CA ALA A 2 3.69 10.67 -25.14
C ALA A 2 3.50 11.61 -23.93
N SER A 3 2.28 12.10 -23.70
CA SER A 3 1.97 12.80 -22.45
C SER A 3 2.26 11.85 -21.30
N LEU A 4 3.04 12.30 -20.31
CA LEU A 4 3.19 11.53 -19.08
C LEU A 4 1.81 11.32 -18.47
N PRO A 5 1.46 10.10 -18.02
CA PRO A 5 0.22 9.93 -17.29
C PRO A 5 0.28 10.79 -16.01
N TYR A 6 -0.85 11.40 -15.62
CA TYR A 6 -1.02 12.16 -14.37
C TYR A 6 -0.36 13.55 -14.28
N THR A 7 -0.08 14.23 -15.39
CA THR A 7 0.48 15.61 -15.37
C THR A 7 -0.30 16.60 -14.50
N ASP A 8 -1.61 16.44 -14.43
CA ASP A 8 -2.49 17.39 -13.73
C ASP A 8 -2.48 17.16 -12.21
N VAL A 9 -2.10 15.95 -11.78
CA VAL A 9 -2.13 15.57 -10.36
C VAL A 9 -1.29 16.55 -9.55
N ASP A 10 -0.09 16.88 -10.01
CA ASP A 10 0.79 17.81 -9.29
C ASP A 10 0.41 19.29 -9.46
N SER A 11 -0.58 19.60 -10.30
CA SER A 11 -1.03 20.96 -10.59
C SER A 11 -2.18 21.43 -9.70
N ASN A 12 -3.03 20.51 -9.23
CA ASN A 12 -4.16 20.82 -8.35
C ASN A 12 -4.29 19.75 -7.26
N LEU A 13 -4.50 20.22 -6.03
CA LEU A 13 -4.61 19.37 -4.86
C LEU A 13 -5.56 18.19 -5.08
N ARG A 14 -6.77 18.42 -5.60
CA ARG A 14 -7.80 17.36 -5.70
C ARG A 14 -7.75 16.56 -7.00
N ASP A 15 -6.92 16.94 -7.96
CA ASP A 15 -6.84 16.25 -9.26
C ASP A 15 -6.27 14.84 -9.15
N LEU A 16 -5.75 14.46 -7.98
CA LEU A 16 -5.42 13.08 -7.66
C LEU A 16 -6.68 12.18 -7.64
N ALA A 17 -7.81 12.66 -7.12
CA ALA A 17 -8.99 11.81 -7.00
C ALA A 17 -9.53 11.37 -8.37
N GLY A 18 -9.95 10.10 -8.48
CA GLY A 18 -10.44 9.53 -9.73
C GLY A 18 -9.36 9.21 -10.77
N LYS A 19 -8.08 9.40 -10.45
CA LYS A 19 -6.94 9.04 -11.32
C LYS A 19 -6.42 7.62 -11.08
N ALA A 20 -6.83 6.97 -10.00
CA ALA A 20 -6.44 5.57 -9.75
C ALA A 20 -6.83 4.68 -10.95
N GLU A 21 -5.91 3.81 -11.38
CA GLU A 21 -6.19 2.78 -12.39
C GLU A 21 -6.43 1.43 -11.71
N GLY A 22 -6.87 0.43 -12.48
CA GLY A 22 -7.02 -0.93 -11.98
C GLY A 22 -8.22 -1.15 -11.06
N PHE A 23 -8.09 -2.08 -10.12
CA PHE A 23 -9.18 -2.48 -9.23
C PHE A 23 -9.50 -1.41 -8.17
N GLY A 24 -8.53 -0.62 -7.73
CA GLY A 24 -8.71 0.51 -6.82
C GLY A 24 -9.21 1.81 -7.46
N ARG A 25 -9.54 1.82 -8.75
CA ARG A 25 -9.92 3.04 -9.51
C ARG A 25 -11.08 3.86 -8.94
N LEU A 26 -11.91 3.24 -8.09
CA LEU A 26 -13.06 3.89 -7.43
C LEU A 26 -12.70 4.55 -6.09
N ALA A 27 -11.42 4.54 -5.68
CA ALA A 27 -10.97 5.28 -4.52
C ALA A 27 -11.13 6.79 -4.77
N ILE A 28 -12.05 7.42 -4.05
CA ILE A 28 -12.28 8.88 -4.12
C ILE A 28 -11.61 9.63 -2.95
N GLY A 29 -11.10 8.91 -1.95
CA GLY A 29 -10.48 9.50 -0.78
C GLY A 29 -11.41 10.49 -0.08
N GLY A 30 -10.85 11.63 0.30
CA GLY A 30 -11.57 12.75 0.91
C GLY A 30 -12.09 13.80 -0.09
N LEU A 31 -12.32 13.45 -1.36
CA LEU A 31 -12.64 14.41 -2.43
C LEU A 31 -13.74 15.43 -2.08
N HIS A 32 -14.77 15.00 -1.34
CA HIS A 32 -15.91 15.85 -0.95
C HIS A 32 -15.80 16.42 0.47
N GLY A 33 -14.67 16.20 1.14
CA GLY A 33 -14.39 16.70 2.48
C GLY A 33 -13.73 18.08 2.48
N PRO A 34 -13.65 18.77 3.63
CA PRO A 34 -12.74 19.89 3.79
C PRO A 34 -11.27 19.44 3.79
N ILE A 35 -10.37 20.41 3.64
CA ILE A 35 -8.94 20.19 3.86
C ILE A 35 -8.69 20.12 5.37
N TYR A 36 -7.88 19.16 5.80
CA TYR A 36 -7.34 19.08 7.16
C TYR A 36 -5.82 19.22 7.09
N SER A 37 -5.29 20.28 7.69
CA SER A 37 -3.85 20.54 7.74
C SER A 37 -3.24 19.93 9.01
N VAL A 38 -2.32 18.99 8.84
CA VAL A 38 -1.49 18.46 9.93
C VAL A 38 -0.42 19.49 10.28
N THR A 39 -0.44 19.95 11.53
CA THR A 39 0.43 21.02 12.04
C THR A 39 1.41 20.56 13.12
N THR A 40 1.36 19.29 13.51
CA THR A 40 2.28 18.70 14.49
C THR A 40 2.66 17.27 14.09
N LEU A 41 3.90 16.88 14.42
CA LEU A 41 4.42 15.52 14.24
C LEU A 41 4.16 14.62 15.46
N ALA A 42 3.48 15.13 16.47
CA ALA A 42 3.03 14.33 17.61
C ALA A 42 2.10 13.20 17.12
N ASP A 43 2.23 12.03 17.75
CA ASP A 43 1.45 10.84 17.39
C ASP A 43 -0.07 11.05 17.54
N ASP A 44 -0.50 11.84 18.52
CA ASP A 44 -1.90 12.18 18.78
C ASP A 44 -2.02 13.60 19.32
N GLY A 45 -3.27 14.08 19.42
CA GLY A 45 -3.62 15.40 19.91
C GLY A 45 -3.98 16.38 18.81
N PRO A 46 -4.36 17.63 19.18
CA PRO A 46 -4.80 18.64 18.22
C PRO A 46 -3.78 18.89 17.11
N GLY A 47 -4.25 18.86 15.86
CA GLY A 47 -3.44 19.09 14.66
C GLY A 47 -2.57 17.92 14.22
N SER A 48 -2.66 16.76 14.89
CA SER A 48 -1.93 15.55 14.51
C SER A 48 -2.62 14.81 13.36
N LEU A 49 -1.85 14.00 12.63
CA LEU A 49 -2.42 13.11 11.61
C LEU A 49 -3.48 12.17 12.19
N ARG A 50 -3.23 11.61 13.38
CA ARG A 50 -4.14 10.65 14.04
C ARG A 50 -5.49 11.29 14.36
N GLU A 51 -5.50 12.55 14.77
CA GLU A 51 -6.74 13.29 14.97
C GLU A 51 -7.53 13.42 13.65
N GLY A 52 -6.89 13.76 12.54
CA GLY A 52 -7.55 13.81 11.23
C GLY A 52 -8.07 12.44 10.76
N CYS A 53 -7.26 11.39 10.87
CA CYS A 53 -7.60 10.06 10.37
C CYS A 53 -8.76 9.39 11.11
N ARG A 54 -8.97 9.70 12.40
CA ARG A 54 -10.08 9.13 13.20
C ARG A 54 -11.43 9.83 12.99
N ARG A 55 -11.44 11.01 12.36
CA ARG A 55 -12.68 11.76 12.11
C ARG A 55 -13.57 11.01 11.12
N ARG A 56 -14.89 11.10 11.31
CA ARG A 56 -15.86 10.32 10.52
C ARG A 56 -16.16 10.96 9.17
N GLU A 57 -16.16 12.29 9.12
CA GLU A 57 -16.39 13.04 7.91
C GLU A 57 -15.27 12.80 6.88
N PRO A 58 -15.56 12.94 5.58
CA PRO A 58 -14.52 12.91 4.55
C PRO A 58 -13.47 13.99 4.81
N LEU A 59 -12.18 13.70 4.64
CA LEU A 59 -11.11 14.70 4.77
C LEU A 59 -10.01 14.52 3.73
N TRP A 60 -9.61 15.64 3.14
CA TRP A 60 -8.35 15.72 2.39
C TRP A 60 -7.25 16.20 3.34
N ILE A 61 -6.44 15.27 3.83
CA ILE A 61 -5.40 15.53 4.81
C ILE A 61 -4.11 15.92 4.10
N VAL A 62 -3.60 17.11 4.41
CA VAL A 62 -2.32 17.66 3.93
C VAL A 62 -1.41 17.97 5.13
N PHE A 63 -0.16 18.31 4.88
CA PHE A 63 0.83 18.60 5.91
C PHE A 63 1.41 20.00 5.74
N GLU A 64 1.43 20.77 6.83
CA GLU A 64 2.11 22.09 6.87
C GLU A 64 3.60 21.95 7.19
N ILE A 65 3.99 20.80 7.74
CA ILE A 65 5.35 20.52 8.20
C ILE A 65 5.85 19.18 7.65
N SER A 66 7.12 19.12 7.32
CA SER A 66 7.84 17.88 7.01
C SER A 66 8.42 17.26 8.28
N GLY A 67 8.57 15.94 8.28
CA GLY A 67 9.32 15.23 9.31
C GLY A 67 8.81 13.82 9.58
N THR A 68 9.29 13.25 10.68
CA THR A 68 8.97 11.89 11.10
C THR A 68 7.89 11.91 12.17
N ILE A 69 6.81 11.17 11.95
CA ILE A 69 5.77 10.89 12.95
C ILE A 69 6.06 9.51 13.53
N ASN A 70 6.44 9.48 14.81
CA ASN A 70 6.67 8.24 15.54
C ASN A 70 5.36 7.69 16.10
N LEU A 71 4.84 6.63 15.47
CA LEU A 71 3.57 6.03 15.83
C LEU A 71 3.75 5.06 17.01
N SER A 72 3.17 5.38 18.17
CA SER A 72 3.21 4.50 19.35
C SER A 72 2.30 3.27 19.19
N SER A 73 1.27 3.40 18.36
CA SER A 73 0.32 2.37 18.00
C SER A 73 -0.03 2.47 16.51
N TYR A 74 -0.62 1.43 15.93
CA TYR A 74 -1.14 1.51 14.57
C TYR A 74 -2.07 2.73 14.42
N LEU A 75 -1.86 3.50 13.36
CA LEU A 75 -2.72 4.64 13.05
C LEU A 75 -3.90 4.14 12.23
N SER A 76 -5.06 4.05 12.87
CA SER A 76 -6.31 3.66 12.23
C SER A 76 -6.83 4.78 11.34
N VAL A 77 -7.17 4.45 10.09
CA VAL A 77 -7.71 5.41 9.12
C VAL A 77 -9.18 5.07 8.85
N SER A 78 -10.08 6.00 9.19
CA SER A 78 -11.51 5.87 8.88
C SER A 78 -11.79 6.12 7.40
N SER A 79 -12.96 5.70 6.90
CA SER A 79 -13.37 5.87 5.50
C SER A 79 -13.27 7.33 4.99
N TYR A 80 -13.21 7.47 3.67
CA TYR A 80 -13.21 8.76 2.95
C TYR A 80 -12.06 9.69 3.34
N LYS A 81 -10.83 9.17 3.30
CA LYS A 81 -9.62 9.94 3.61
C LYS A 81 -8.67 9.95 2.42
N THR A 82 -8.16 11.12 2.10
CA THR A 82 -6.91 11.25 1.36
C THR A 82 -5.84 11.64 2.36
N ILE A 83 -4.76 10.86 2.49
CA ILE A 83 -3.54 11.27 3.19
C ILE A 83 -2.53 11.64 2.11
N ASP A 84 -2.33 12.94 1.93
CA ASP A 84 -1.59 13.52 0.82
C ASP A 84 -0.29 14.17 1.32
N GLY A 85 0.82 13.43 1.18
CA GLY A 85 2.14 13.93 1.55
C GLY A 85 2.80 14.78 0.47
N ARG A 86 2.15 15.09 -0.66
CA ARG A 86 2.79 15.87 -1.73
C ARG A 86 3.19 17.26 -1.25
N GLY A 87 4.35 17.73 -1.71
CA GLY A 87 4.94 18.99 -1.26
C GLY A 87 5.66 18.91 0.09
N GLN A 88 5.54 17.81 0.83
CA GLN A 88 6.21 17.58 2.10
C GLN A 88 6.96 16.24 2.10
N ARG A 89 7.87 16.08 3.06
CA ARG A 89 8.56 14.82 3.34
C ARG A 89 8.04 14.25 4.65
N ILE A 90 7.09 13.33 4.57
CA ILE A 90 6.44 12.72 5.73
C ILE A 90 6.86 11.27 5.85
N LYS A 91 7.44 10.93 7.00
CA LYS A 91 7.88 9.58 7.33
C LYS A 91 7.12 9.04 8.53
N PHE A 92 6.67 7.80 8.46
CA PHE A 92 6.14 7.05 9.59
C PHE A 92 7.19 6.08 10.12
N THR A 93 7.29 6.00 11.45
CA THR A 93 8.14 5.03 12.15
C THR A 93 7.44 4.45 13.38
N GLY A 94 8.03 3.41 13.99
CA GLY A 94 7.48 2.72 15.15
C GLY A 94 6.39 1.72 14.78
N LYS A 95 5.24 2.20 14.30
CA LYS A 95 4.12 1.40 13.77
C LYS A 95 3.76 1.84 12.34
N GLY A 96 2.74 1.21 11.77
CA GLY A 96 2.23 1.52 10.44
C GLY A 96 0.79 2.05 10.45
N LEU A 97 0.21 2.09 9.26
CA LEU A 97 -1.21 2.40 9.06
C LEU A 97 -2.07 1.14 9.17
N ARG A 98 -3.28 1.29 9.70
CA ARG A 98 -4.29 0.24 9.72
C ARG A 98 -5.60 0.72 9.09
N LEU A 99 -5.96 0.06 8.01
CA LEU A 99 -7.17 0.25 7.22
C LEU A 99 -8.10 -0.93 7.54
N LYS A 100 -9.00 -0.70 8.49
CA LYS A 100 -9.90 -1.72 9.04
C LYS A 100 -11.34 -1.32 8.76
N GLU A 101 -12.10 -2.18 8.10
CA GLU A 101 -13.54 -1.99 7.83
C GLU A 101 -13.83 -0.60 7.23
N CYS A 102 -12.99 -0.18 6.28
CA CYS A 102 -13.01 1.16 5.72
C CYS A 102 -13.08 1.15 4.19
N GLU A 103 -13.51 2.27 3.61
CA GLU A 103 -13.55 2.42 2.16
C GLU A 103 -13.19 3.82 1.68
N HIS A 104 -12.87 3.92 0.39
CA HIS A 104 -12.51 5.16 -0.30
C HIS A 104 -11.34 5.86 0.38
N ILE A 105 -10.17 5.22 0.35
CA ILE A 105 -8.93 5.75 0.92
C ILE A 105 -7.91 5.98 -0.17
N ILE A 106 -7.24 7.12 -0.12
CA ILE A 106 -6.07 7.42 -0.95
C ILE A 106 -4.89 7.73 -0.01
N ILE A 107 -3.77 7.04 -0.20
CA ILE A 107 -2.51 7.27 0.52
C ILE A 107 -1.47 7.62 -0.53
N CYS A 108 -0.90 8.83 -0.43
CA CYS A 108 -0.04 9.35 -1.47
C CYS A 108 1.21 10.02 -0.92
N ASN A 109 2.38 9.69 -1.50
CA ASN A 109 3.65 10.40 -1.25
C ASN A 109 4.10 10.37 0.22
N LEU A 110 4.10 9.18 0.83
CA LEU A 110 4.52 8.97 2.21
C LEU A 110 5.68 7.96 2.28
N GLU A 111 6.55 8.13 3.27
CA GLU A 111 7.63 7.19 3.59
C GLU A 111 7.28 6.35 4.82
N PHE A 112 7.55 5.05 4.77
CA PHE A 112 7.36 4.10 5.85
C PHE A 112 8.71 3.44 6.14
N GLU A 113 9.26 3.69 7.33
CA GLU A 113 10.57 3.18 7.75
C GLU A 113 10.67 2.97 9.27
N GLY A 114 11.35 1.91 9.69
CA GLY A 114 11.67 1.66 11.09
C GLY A 114 10.46 1.16 11.89
N GLY A 115 9.65 0.29 11.29
CA GLY A 115 8.56 -0.38 12.00
C GLY A 115 9.11 -1.47 12.92
N ARG A 116 8.78 -1.41 14.22
CA ARG A 116 9.36 -2.29 15.24
C ARG A 116 8.32 -2.99 16.11
N GLY A 117 8.56 -4.27 16.36
CA GLY A 117 7.78 -5.15 17.21
C GLY A 117 7.06 -6.26 16.45
N HIS A 118 6.41 -7.15 17.21
CA HIS A 118 5.67 -8.28 16.66
C HIS A 118 4.53 -7.84 15.73
N ASP A 119 4.41 -8.48 14.57
CA ASP A 119 3.40 -8.21 13.52
C ASP A 119 3.27 -6.73 13.14
N VAL A 120 4.41 -6.05 12.99
CA VAL A 120 4.44 -4.66 12.55
C VAL A 120 4.68 -4.58 11.06
N ASP A 121 3.63 -4.20 10.34
CA ASP A 121 3.61 -3.93 8.92
C ASP A 121 3.54 -2.43 8.64
N GLY A 122 4.03 -2.00 7.49
CA GLY A 122 3.91 -0.62 7.02
C GLY A 122 2.45 -0.20 6.83
N ILE A 123 1.68 -1.01 6.09
CA ILE A 123 0.26 -0.78 5.83
C ILE A 123 -0.50 -2.10 5.96
N GLN A 124 -1.41 -2.17 6.93
CA GLN A 124 -2.35 -3.27 7.09
C GLN A 124 -3.72 -2.91 6.50
N ILE A 125 -4.21 -3.69 5.55
CA ILE A 125 -5.56 -3.59 4.99
C ILE A 125 -6.34 -4.86 5.37
N LYS A 126 -7.02 -4.81 6.52
CA LYS A 126 -7.77 -5.93 7.09
C LYS A 126 -8.70 -5.52 8.24
N PRO A 127 -9.91 -6.11 8.35
CA PRO A 127 -10.65 -6.85 7.33
C PRO A 127 -11.58 -5.94 6.51
N ASN A 128 -12.27 -6.52 5.52
CA ASN A 128 -13.44 -5.97 4.83
C ASN A 128 -13.28 -4.52 4.32
N SER A 129 -12.07 -4.15 3.88
CA SER A 129 -11.81 -2.80 3.38
C SER A 129 -11.75 -2.76 1.85
N ARG A 130 -12.22 -1.68 1.22
CA ARG A 130 -12.33 -1.61 -0.24
C ARG A 130 -12.14 -0.21 -0.84
N HIS A 131 -11.89 -0.17 -2.15
CA HIS A 131 -11.69 1.09 -2.88
C HIS A 131 -10.54 1.91 -2.29
N ILE A 132 -9.35 1.31 -2.30
CA ILE A 132 -8.14 1.89 -1.70
C ILE A 132 -7.07 2.07 -2.77
N TRP A 133 -6.38 3.19 -2.72
CA TRP A 133 -5.26 3.50 -3.58
C TRP A 133 -4.04 3.92 -2.77
N ILE A 134 -2.93 3.20 -2.94
CA ILE A 134 -1.63 3.53 -2.37
C ILE A 134 -0.72 3.93 -3.52
N ASP A 135 -0.24 5.16 -3.51
CA ASP A 135 0.45 5.75 -4.65
C ASP A 135 1.72 6.51 -4.24
N ARG A 136 2.82 6.35 -4.99
CA ARG A 136 4.07 7.10 -4.75
C ARG A 136 4.62 6.99 -3.33
N CYS A 137 4.37 5.88 -2.63
CA CYS A 137 4.92 5.67 -1.28
C CYS A 137 6.27 4.96 -1.33
N GLY A 138 7.18 5.32 -0.41
CA GLY A 138 8.41 4.58 -0.14
C GLY A 138 8.23 3.67 1.07
N LEU A 139 8.55 2.39 0.98
CA LEU A 139 8.40 1.43 2.09
C LEU A 139 9.65 0.55 2.23
N HIS A 140 10.25 0.53 3.43
CA HIS A 140 11.35 -0.38 3.77
C HIS A 140 11.49 -0.54 5.29
N ASP A 141 12.32 -1.48 5.73
CA ASP A 141 12.75 -1.60 7.14
C ASP A 141 11.60 -1.70 8.16
N TYR A 142 10.74 -2.71 8.00
CA TYR A 142 9.78 -3.16 9.01
C TYR A 142 10.17 -4.55 9.55
N ASP A 143 9.70 -4.90 10.74
CA ASP A 143 9.99 -6.20 11.37
C ASP A 143 9.18 -7.37 10.76
N ASP A 144 7.97 -7.13 10.22
CA ASP A 144 7.20 -8.16 9.49
C ASP A 144 7.08 -7.89 7.98
N GLY A 145 5.94 -7.41 7.48
CA GLY A 145 5.72 -7.08 6.06
C GLY A 145 5.68 -5.58 5.75
N LEU A 146 5.69 -5.19 4.47
CA LEU A 146 5.44 -3.78 4.10
C LEU A 146 3.96 -3.51 3.87
N ILE A 147 3.29 -4.34 3.04
CA ILE A 147 1.86 -4.22 2.77
C ILE A 147 1.17 -5.56 2.92
N ASP A 148 0.12 -5.58 3.75
CA ASP A 148 -0.67 -6.77 4.06
C ASP A 148 -2.14 -6.55 3.65
N ILE A 149 -2.60 -7.27 2.64
CA ILE A 149 -3.98 -7.21 2.12
C ILE A 149 -4.66 -8.54 2.39
N THR A 150 -5.57 -8.57 3.37
CA THR A 150 -6.13 -9.86 3.85
C THR A 150 -7.58 -9.70 4.29
N ARG A 151 -8.24 -10.84 4.59
CA ARG A 151 -9.57 -10.90 5.21
C ARG A 151 -10.60 -10.13 4.40
N GLN A 152 -10.76 -10.55 3.14
CA GLN A 152 -11.76 -10.06 2.18
C GLN A 152 -11.61 -8.59 1.78
N SER A 153 -10.45 -7.97 2.06
CA SER A 153 -10.16 -6.62 1.60
C SER A 153 -9.84 -6.62 0.10
N THR A 154 -10.57 -5.84 -0.69
CA THR A 154 -10.60 -5.96 -2.16
C THR A 154 -10.67 -4.59 -2.83
N ASP A 155 -10.52 -4.55 -4.16
CA ASP A 155 -10.56 -3.31 -4.94
C ASP A 155 -9.49 -2.32 -4.53
N ILE A 156 -8.24 -2.78 -4.64
CA ILE A 156 -7.06 -2.06 -4.18
C ILE A 156 -6.10 -1.86 -5.35
N THR A 157 -5.53 -0.66 -5.46
CA THR A 157 -4.42 -0.38 -6.37
C THR A 157 -3.21 0.08 -5.58
N VAL A 158 -2.05 -0.49 -5.90
CA VAL A 158 -0.74 -0.05 -5.44
C VAL A 158 0.06 0.40 -6.65
N SER A 159 0.42 1.67 -6.73
CA SER A 159 1.09 2.21 -7.91
C SER A 159 2.26 3.11 -7.60
N ARG A 160 3.29 3.08 -8.45
CA ARG A 160 4.45 3.99 -8.34
C ARG A 160 5.13 4.00 -6.97
N CYS A 161 4.94 2.95 -6.19
CA CYS A 161 5.59 2.81 -4.89
C CYS A 161 6.99 2.24 -5.07
N TYR A 162 7.88 2.62 -4.16
CA TYR A 162 9.23 2.11 -4.07
C TYR A 162 9.35 1.22 -2.83
N PHE A 163 9.67 -0.06 -3.05
CA PHE A 163 9.88 -1.04 -2.00
C PHE A 163 11.35 -1.44 -1.99
N SER A 164 12.04 -1.21 -0.88
CA SER A 164 13.48 -1.48 -0.83
C SER A 164 13.94 -2.25 0.40
N GLN A 165 15.05 -2.98 0.27
CA GLN A 165 15.85 -3.51 1.39
C GLN A 165 15.02 -4.11 2.55
N HIS A 166 14.18 -5.09 2.25
CA HIS A 166 13.27 -5.66 3.25
C HIS A 166 12.92 -7.13 2.94
N ASP A 167 12.54 -7.94 3.93
CA ASP A 167 12.29 -9.36 3.70
C ASP A 167 10.97 -9.62 2.95
N LYS A 168 9.83 -9.22 3.53
CA LYS A 168 8.48 -9.59 3.06
C LYS A 168 7.75 -8.39 2.48
N ALA A 169 7.86 -8.16 1.17
CA ALA A 169 7.30 -6.95 0.57
C ALA A 169 5.76 -6.86 0.65
N MET A 170 5.02 -7.81 0.05
CA MET A 170 3.56 -7.72 -0.03
C MET A 170 2.86 -9.08 0.07
N LEU A 171 2.00 -9.24 1.07
CA LEU A 171 1.15 -10.42 1.24
C LEU A 171 -0.30 -10.09 0.83
N ILE A 172 -0.87 -10.95 -0.02
CA ILE A 172 -2.26 -10.87 -0.47
C ILE A 172 -2.92 -12.20 -0.11
N GLY A 173 -3.79 -12.19 0.89
CA GLY A 173 -4.36 -13.40 1.51
C GLY A 173 -3.37 -14.11 2.44
N ALA A 174 -3.65 -14.09 3.75
CA ALA A 174 -2.70 -14.58 4.77
C ALA A 174 -2.87 -16.05 5.15
N ASP A 175 -4.09 -16.56 5.07
CA ASP A 175 -4.49 -17.85 5.62
C ASP A 175 -4.95 -18.79 4.48
N PRO A 176 -4.29 -19.95 4.27
CA PRO A 176 -4.64 -20.89 3.21
C PRO A 176 -6.02 -21.54 3.39
N SER A 177 -6.66 -21.40 4.55
CA SER A 177 -7.99 -21.93 4.85
C SER A 177 -9.09 -20.86 4.74
N HIS A 178 -8.73 -19.58 4.58
CA HIS A 178 -9.69 -18.48 4.54
C HIS A 178 -10.28 -18.24 3.15
N ILE A 179 -11.17 -19.15 2.73
CA ILE A 179 -11.79 -19.16 1.39
C ILE A 179 -12.54 -17.87 1.00
N GLY A 180 -12.89 -17.02 1.97
CA GLY A 180 -13.48 -15.70 1.72
C GLY A 180 -12.56 -14.80 0.89
N ASP A 181 -11.24 -15.00 0.96
CA ASP A 181 -10.24 -14.19 0.24
C ASP A 181 -10.29 -14.36 -1.29
N ARG A 182 -11.13 -15.25 -1.83
CA ARG A 182 -11.40 -15.35 -3.28
C ARG A 182 -11.98 -14.06 -3.88
N CYS A 183 -12.57 -13.20 -3.06
CA CYS A 183 -13.07 -11.90 -3.50
C CYS A 183 -11.97 -10.83 -3.66
N ILE A 184 -10.76 -11.06 -3.16
CA ILE A 184 -9.67 -10.08 -3.19
C ILE A 184 -9.28 -9.79 -4.65
N ARG A 185 -9.22 -8.50 -4.99
CA ARG A 185 -8.78 -7.97 -6.28
C ARG A 185 -7.77 -6.86 -6.07
N VAL A 186 -6.55 -7.02 -6.59
CA VAL A 186 -5.46 -6.05 -6.42
C VAL A 186 -4.79 -5.75 -7.75
N THR A 187 -4.53 -4.48 -8.03
CA THR A 187 -3.67 -4.05 -9.13
C THR A 187 -2.37 -3.51 -8.56
N ILE A 188 -1.24 -3.94 -9.11
CA ILE A 188 0.09 -3.45 -8.73
C ILE A 188 0.78 -2.98 -10.01
N HIS A 189 1.12 -1.69 -10.10
CA HIS A 189 1.71 -1.18 -11.33
C HIS A 189 2.69 -0.04 -11.19
N HIS A 190 3.68 -0.02 -12.10
CA HIS A 190 4.71 1.00 -12.11
C HIS A 190 5.48 1.14 -10.79
N CYS A 191 5.45 0.10 -9.94
CA CYS A 191 6.21 0.03 -8.70
C CYS A 191 7.65 -0.43 -8.99
N PHE A 192 8.55 -0.04 -8.11
CA PHE A 192 9.93 -0.47 -8.12
C PHE A 192 10.25 -1.27 -6.86
N PHE A 193 10.71 -2.51 -7.04
CA PHE A 193 11.12 -3.41 -5.97
C PHE A 193 12.64 -3.62 -6.06
N ASP A 194 13.40 -3.11 -5.08
CA ASP A 194 14.87 -3.13 -5.10
C ASP A 194 15.45 -3.70 -3.81
N GLY A 195 15.99 -4.92 -3.87
CA GLY A 195 16.58 -5.54 -2.69
C GLY A 195 15.55 -6.04 -1.67
N THR A 196 14.30 -6.22 -2.11
CA THR A 196 13.30 -6.95 -1.31
C THR A 196 13.50 -8.46 -1.49
N ARG A 197 13.59 -9.23 -0.40
CA ARG A 197 13.98 -10.65 -0.47
C ARG A 197 12.93 -11.52 -1.15
N GLN A 198 11.65 -11.24 -0.89
CA GLN A 198 10.50 -12.02 -1.38
C GLN A 198 9.16 -11.25 -1.34
N ARG A 199 8.14 -11.86 -1.95
CA ARG A 199 6.72 -11.44 -1.93
C ARG A 199 6.44 -10.17 -2.73
N GLN A 200 6.72 -10.15 -4.02
CA GLN A 200 6.44 -9.06 -4.95
C GLN A 200 5.37 -9.39 -6.02
N PRO A 201 4.14 -9.88 -5.69
CA PRO A 201 3.60 -10.23 -4.37
C PRO A 201 3.67 -11.73 -4.05
N ARG A 202 3.28 -12.12 -2.83
CA ARG A 202 2.81 -13.49 -2.52
C ARG A 202 1.30 -13.50 -2.36
N VAL A 203 0.63 -14.40 -3.08
CA VAL A 203 -0.84 -14.41 -3.20
C VAL A 203 -1.42 -15.74 -2.72
N ARG A 204 -2.57 -15.66 -2.07
CA ARG A 204 -3.55 -16.73 -1.85
C ARG A 204 -4.93 -16.23 -2.26
N PHE A 205 -5.69 -17.06 -2.94
CA PHE A 205 -7.06 -16.92 -3.46
C PHE A 205 -7.33 -15.73 -4.41
N GLY A 206 -6.78 -14.57 -4.11
CA GLY A 206 -7.07 -13.32 -4.79
C GLY A 206 -6.65 -13.28 -6.26
N LYS A 207 -7.21 -12.28 -6.93
CA LYS A 207 -6.91 -11.92 -8.32
C LYS A 207 -5.98 -10.72 -8.34
N VAL A 208 -4.80 -10.88 -8.92
CA VAL A 208 -3.78 -9.83 -9.00
C VAL A 208 -3.45 -9.53 -10.45
N HIS A 209 -3.56 -8.26 -10.82
CA HIS A 209 -2.98 -7.74 -12.05
C HIS A 209 -1.69 -7.00 -11.73
N LEU A 210 -0.56 -7.53 -12.18
CA LEU A 210 0.78 -6.98 -11.96
C LEU A 210 1.32 -6.50 -13.29
N TYR A 211 1.49 -5.19 -13.50
CA TYR A 211 2.01 -4.69 -14.78
C TYR A 211 2.95 -3.50 -14.73
N ASN A 212 3.88 -3.43 -15.68
CA ASN A 212 4.89 -2.37 -15.80
C ASN A 212 5.70 -2.11 -14.52
N ASN A 213 5.89 -3.13 -13.67
CA ASN A 213 6.73 -3.02 -12.49
C ASN A 213 8.17 -3.40 -12.82
N TYR A 214 9.11 -2.84 -12.06
CA TYR A 214 10.51 -3.21 -12.14
C TYR A 214 10.93 -3.87 -10.82
N THR A 215 11.55 -5.03 -10.91
CA THR A 215 12.03 -5.80 -9.77
C THR A 215 13.47 -6.22 -9.99
N ARG A 216 14.35 -5.94 -9.03
CA ARG A 216 15.75 -6.36 -9.03
C ARG A 216 16.23 -6.74 -7.63
N ASN A 217 17.38 -7.40 -7.57
CA ASN A 217 18.06 -7.72 -6.30
C ASN A 217 17.23 -8.53 -5.28
N TRP A 218 16.23 -9.30 -5.72
CA TRP A 218 15.53 -10.22 -4.82
C TRP A 218 16.40 -11.44 -4.48
N SER A 219 16.06 -12.18 -3.42
CA SER A 219 16.88 -13.29 -2.93
C SER A 219 16.20 -14.66 -2.95
N VAL A 220 14.88 -14.75 -2.69
CA VAL A 220 14.18 -16.06 -2.62
C VAL A 220 13.32 -16.30 -3.86
N TYR A 221 12.34 -15.43 -4.09
CA TYR A 221 11.50 -15.38 -5.29
C TYR A 221 10.96 -13.97 -5.48
N ALA A 222 10.53 -13.60 -6.69
CA ALA A 222 9.81 -12.35 -6.89
C ALA A 222 8.30 -12.56 -6.65
N VAL A 223 7.62 -13.25 -7.55
CA VAL A 223 6.16 -13.48 -7.49
C VAL A 223 5.88 -14.88 -6.98
N CYS A 224 4.95 -15.03 -6.03
CA CYS A 224 4.51 -16.34 -5.57
C CYS A 224 2.99 -16.49 -5.65
N ALA A 225 2.54 -17.48 -6.41
CA ALA A 225 1.17 -17.96 -6.41
C ALA A 225 1.05 -19.14 -5.45
N SER A 226 0.04 -19.13 -4.60
CA SER A 226 -0.29 -20.25 -3.73
C SER A 226 -1.74 -20.66 -3.97
N VAL A 227 -2.47 -21.06 -2.92
CA VAL A 227 -3.85 -21.56 -2.94
C VAL A 227 -4.71 -20.74 -3.91
N GLU A 228 -5.23 -21.37 -4.96
CA GLU A 228 -6.22 -20.81 -5.92
C GLU A 228 -5.94 -19.39 -6.46
N SER A 229 -4.67 -18.98 -6.45
CA SER A 229 -4.28 -17.62 -6.82
C SER A 229 -4.41 -17.39 -8.32
N GLN A 230 -4.85 -16.20 -8.70
CA GLN A 230 -4.88 -15.76 -10.10
C GLN A 230 -3.96 -14.56 -10.26
N ILE A 231 -2.83 -14.74 -10.92
CA ILE A 231 -1.86 -13.65 -11.17
C ILE A 231 -1.71 -13.45 -12.66
N TYR A 232 -2.06 -12.25 -13.13
CA TYR A 232 -1.79 -11.81 -14.48
C TYR A 232 -0.60 -10.84 -14.46
N SER A 233 0.57 -11.32 -14.94
CA SER A 233 1.82 -10.55 -14.99
C SER A 233 2.06 -10.07 -16.42
N GLN A 234 2.04 -8.76 -16.65
CA GLN A 234 2.14 -8.15 -17.98
C GLN A 234 3.23 -7.07 -18.01
N ASN A 235 4.18 -7.14 -18.94
CA ASN A 235 5.18 -6.10 -19.16
C ASN A 235 6.02 -5.71 -17.92
N ASN A 236 6.23 -6.65 -16.99
CA ASN A 236 7.13 -6.42 -15.86
C ASN A 236 8.58 -6.71 -16.25
N ILE A 237 9.52 -5.97 -15.65
CA ILE A 237 10.96 -6.18 -15.80
C ILE A 237 11.47 -6.88 -14.54
N TYR A 238 12.08 -8.05 -14.71
CA TYR A 238 12.74 -8.79 -13.64
C TYR A 238 14.23 -8.90 -13.94
N GLU A 239 15.05 -8.10 -13.26
CA GLU A 239 16.50 -8.11 -13.41
C GLU A 239 17.12 -9.02 -12.36
N ALA A 240 17.34 -10.28 -12.75
CA ALA A 240 17.80 -11.30 -11.81
C ALA A 240 19.28 -11.13 -11.42
N GLY A 241 20.13 -10.63 -12.34
CA GLY A 241 21.59 -10.53 -12.21
C GLY A 241 22.32 -11.88 -12.22
N GLU A 242 21.74 -12.89 -11.58
CA GLU A 242 22.22 -14.27 -11.46
C GLU A 242 21.03 -15.25 -11.48
N LYS A 243 21.30 -16.56 -11.39
CA LYS A 243 20.24 -17.57 -11.39
C LYS A 243 19.35 -17.44 -10.14
N LYS A 244 18.12 -16.95 -10.33
CA LYS A 244 17.11 -16.79 -9.26
C LYS A 244 15.74 -17.28 -9.69
N VAL A 245 14.92 -17.69 -8.72
CA VAL A 245 13.51 -18.00 -8.97
C VAL A 245 12.77 -16.68 -9.13
N THR A 246 12.12 -16.45 -10.27
CA THR A 246 11.26 -15.27 -10.45
C THR A 246 9.83 -15.58 -10.02
N PHE A 247 9.26 -16.67 -10.56
CA PHE A 247 7.91 -17.12 -10.25
C PHE A 247 7.97 -18.41 -9.43
N LYS A 248 7.32 -18.41 -8.27
CA LYS A 248 7.20 -19.55 -7.38
C LYS A 248 5.74 -19.98 -7.28
N TYR A 249 5.52 -21.29 -7.22
CA TYR A 249 4.26 -21.86 -6.81
C TYR A 249 4.42 -22.57 -5.46
N TYR A 250 3.52 -22.32 -4.51
CA TYR A 250 3.45 -23.04 -3.25
C TYR A 250 2.17 -23.84 -3.15
N THR A 251 2.33 -25.14 -2.91
CA THR A 251 1.23 -25.98 -2.46
C THR A 251 1.13 -25.86 -0.94
N GLU A 252 0.03 -25.31 -0.45
CA GLU A 252 -0.26 -25.25 0.98
C GLU A 252 -1.40 -26.24 1.27
N LYS A 253 -1.20 -27.12 2.25
CA LYS A 253 -2.27 -27.98 2.74
C LYS A 253 -3.15 -27.15 3.67
N VAL A 254 -4.45 -27.22 3.46
CA VAL A 254 -5.45 -26.83 4.46
C VAL A 254 -5.31 -27.86 5.58
N ASN A 255 -4.78 -27.45 6.73
CA ASN A 255 -4.84 -28.26 7.95
C ASN A 255 -6.19 -28.04 8.62
#